data_AF-A0A173RXB6-F1
#
_entry.id   AF-A0A173RXB6-F1
#
_cell.length_a   1.000
_cell.length_b   1.000
_cell.length_c   1.000
_cell.angle_alpha   90.00
_cell.angle_beta   90.00
_cell.angle_gamma   90.00
#
_symmetry.space_group_name_H-M   'P 1'
#
loop_
_entity.id
_entity.type
_entity.pdbx_description
1 polymer ?
#
loop_
_entity_poly.entity_id
_entity_poly.type
_entity_poly.pdbx_seq_one_letter_code
_entity_poly.pdbx_strand_id
1 'polypeptide(L)'
;MKKKLVVCILCGMMAMSALTCGIGSAFAAESPETPVISAQEGEQIPNPWKEYTSVKDAENAVGFSVKLPKKISGYTKDMIQAVDGLVLQVFYKSGDKEILIRKALVSQGKDISGDYNVYDVTKKVLAGAAACCGR
;
A
#
# COMPACT_ATOMS: atom_id res chain seq x y z
N MET A 1 21.40 27.07 21.19
CA MET A 1 22.53 26.11 21.10
C MET A 1 23.04 25.79 22.49
N LYS A 2 23.10 24.50 22.88
CA LYS A 2 23.98 23.91 23.91
C LYS A 2 23.58 22.43 24.06
N LYS A 3 24.30 21.58 23.33
CA LYS A 3 24.21 20.11 23.36
C LYS A 3 24.91 19.66 24.65
N LYS A 4 24.26 18.83 25.48
CA LYS A 4 24.92 18.16 26.61
C LYS A 4 24.88 16.66 26.37
N LEU A 5 26.04 16.20 25.92
CA LEU A 5 26.51 14.83 25.81
C LEU A 5 26.49 14.17 27.20
N VAL A 6 25.90 12.98 27.32
CA VAL A 6 26.12 12.08 28.45
C VAL A 6 26.81 10.84 27.89
N VAL A 7 28.10 10.72 28.19
CA VAL A 7 28.92 9.52 27.97
C VAL A 7 29.19 8.96 29.37
N CYS A 8 28.80 7.72 29.63
CA CYS A 8 29.20 6.99 30.83
C CYS A 8 29.83 5.67 30.38
N ILE A 9 31.16 5.74 30.30
CA ILE A 9 32.11 4.64 30.27
C ILE A 9 31.90 3.80 31.53
N LEU A 10 31.92 2.46 31.42
CA LEU A 10 32.48 1.58 32.45
C LEU A 10 32.83 0.21 31.86
N CYS A 11 34.08 -0.17 32.09
CA CYS A 11 34.79 -1.34 31.60
C CYS A 11 34.56 -2.59 32.46
N GLY A 12 34.79 -3.77 31.86
CA GLY A 12 35.13 -5.02 32.56
C GLY A 12 34.55 -6.23 31.81
N MET A 13 35.26 -7.30 31.46
CA MET A 13 36.64 -7.73 31.68
C MET A 13 37.04 -8.62 30.50
N MET A 14 38.31 -8.55 30.16
CA MET A 14 39.01 -9.38 29.17
C MET A 14 39.21 -10.78 29.75
N ALA A 15 38.92 -11.84 29.00
CA ALA A 15 39.45 -13.17 29.26
C ALA A 15 39.90 -13.79 27.92
N MET A 16 41.22 -13.83 27.73
CA MET A 16 41.91 -14.58 26.69
C MET A 16 42.17 -15.99 27.22
N SER A 17 41.81 -17.01 26.44
CA SER A 17 42.33 -18.37 26.60
C SER A 17 42.70 -18.93 25.22
N ALA A 18 43.86 -19.58 25.19
CA ALA A 18 44.66 -19.83 24.01
C ALA A 18 44.30 -21.12 23.25
N LEU A 19 44.46 -21.03 21.93
CA LEU A 19 44.96 -22.00 20.95
C LEU A 19 44.97 -23.50 21.31
N THR A 20 44.22 -24.27 20.53
CA THR A 20 44.70 -25.57 20.00
C THR A 20 44.36 -25.67 18.51
N CYS A 21 45.38 -26.00 17.72
CA CYS A 21 45.35 -26.15 16.27
C CYS A 21 44.91 -27.58 15.92
N GLY A 22 44.00 -27.74 14.96
CA GLY A 22 43.56 -29.06 14.51
C GLY A 22 42.86 -29.04 13.16
N ILE A 23 43.65 -28.95 12.09
CA ILE A 23 43.45 -29.53 10.74
C ILE A 23 42.01 -29.68 10.19
N GLY A 24 41.69 -28.85 9.20
CA GLY A 24 40.57 -29.05 8.27
C GLY A 24 40.57 -27.97 7.18
N SER A 25 40.77 -28.39 5.92
CA SER A 25 41.00 -27.58 4.73
C SER A 25 39.89 -26.58 4.35
N ALA A 26 40.32 -25.61 3.52
CA ALA A 26 39.64 -25.04 2.35
C ALA A 26 38.90 -23.70 2.49
N PHE A 27 39.55 -22.70 1.86
CA PHE A 27 39.00 -21.54 1.14
C PHE A 27 38.21 -20.48 1.90
N ALA A 28 38.94 -19.39 2.19
CA ALA A 28 38.39 -18.06 2.35
C ALA A 28 37.79 -17.56 1.02
N ALA A 29 36.51 -17.22 1.05
CA ALA A 29 35.92 -16.17 0.24
C ALA A 29 34.84 -15.51 1.10
N GLU A 30 35.25 -14.44 1.77
CA GLU A 30 34.39 -13.52 2.50
C GLU A 30 33.50 -12.78 1.48
N SER A 31 32.21 -13.08 1.48
CA SER A 31 31.18 -12.30 0.81
C SER A 31 30.20 -11.85 1.91
N PRO A 32 29.83 -10.56 1.99
CA PRO A 32 28.97 -10.08 3.05
C PRO A 32 27.59 -10.73 2.91
N GLU A 33 27.26 -11.59 3.86
CA GLU A 33 25.93 -12.17 4.03
C GLU A 33 24.94 -11.02 4.32
N THR A 34 24.26 -10.54 3.27
CA THR A 34 22.97 -9.90 3.45
C THR A 34 22.09 -10.83 4.28
N PRO A 35 21.46 -10.37 5.39
CA PRO A 35 20.58 -11.23 6.16
C PRO A 35 19.47 -11.73 5.22
N VAL A 36 19.55 -13.01 4.90
CA VAL A 36 18.50 -13.75 4.23
C VAL A 36 17.31 -13.68 5.19
N ILE A 37 16.34 -12.82 4.88
CA ILE A 37 15.03 -12.89 5.52
C ILE A 37 14.49 -14.25 5.09
N SER A 38 14.64 -15.26 5.95
CA SER A 38 13.86 -16.50 5.86
C SER A 38 12.41 -16.08 5.88
N ALA A 39 11.79 -16.00 4.70
CA ALA A 39 10.35 -15.94 4.58
C ALA A 39 9.81 -17.22 5.23
N GLN A 40 9.35 -17.10 6.48
CA GLN A 40 8.51 -18.12 7.07
C GLN A 40 7.27 -18.22 6.18
N GLU A 41 7.21 -19.27 5.37
CA GLU A 41 5.99 -19.67 4.68
C GLU A 41 4.94 -19.97 5.75
N GLY A 42 3.91 -19.12 5.90
CA GLY A 42 2.78 -19.50 6.74
C GLY A 42 1.83 -18.42 7.27
N GLU A 43 2.13 -17.13 7.20
CA GLU A 43 1.18 -16.09 7.59
C GLU A 43 0.86 -15.16 6.42
N GLN A 44 -0.13 -15.56 5.62
CA GLN A 44 -0.69 -14.68 4.60
C GLN A 44 -1.41 -13.53 5.32
N ILE A 45 -0.92 -12.30 5.14
CA ILE A 45 -1.61 -11.11 5.64
C ILE A 45 -3.04 -11.11 5.09
N PRO A 46 -4.08 -11.01 5.94
CA PRO A 46 -5.46 -11.07 5.48
C PRO A 46 -5.77 -9.93 4.51
N ASN A 47 -6.55 -10.23 3.47
CA ASN A 47 -7.02 -9.22 2.53
C ASN A 47 -7.91 -8.21 3.29
N PRO A 48 -7.56 -6.91 3.32
CA PRO A 48 -8.31 -5.92 4.09
C PRO A 48 -9.65 -5.51 3.43
N TRP A 49 -9.89 -5.88 2.18
CA TRP A 49 -11.11 -5.50 1.46
C TRP A 49 -12.32 -6.33 1.90
N LYS A 50 -13.40 -5.63 2.24
CA LYS A 50 -14.73 -6.20 2.50
C LYS A 50 -15.67 -5.84 1.36
N GLU A 51 -16.51 -6.79 0.96
CA GLU A 51 -17.55 -6.58 -0.05
C GLU A 51 -18.88 -6.19 0.61
N TYR A 52 -19.62 -5.29 -0.03
CA TYR A 52 -20.91 -4.76 0.46
C TYR A 52 -21.99 -4.93 -0.60
N THR A 53 -23.21 -5.24 -0.14
CA THR A 53 -24.39 -5.37 -1.02
C THR A 53 -24.95 -4.02 -1.46
N SER A 54 -24.73 -2.96 -0.66
CA SER A 54 -25.20 -1.61 -0.95
C SER A 54 -24.13 -0.54 -0.74
N VAL A 55 -24.25 0.55 -1.50
CA VAL A 55 -23.34 1.70 -1.36
C VAL A 55 -23.49 2.33 0.02
N LYS A 56 -24.72 2.35 0.55
CA LYS A 56 -25.01 2.96 1.85
C LYS A 56 -24.33 2.21 3.01
N ASP A 57 -24.27 0.88 2.93
CA ASP A 57 -23.58 0.08 3.95
C ASP A 57 -22.07 0.32 3.91
N ALA A 58 -21.50 0.41 2.70
CA ALA A 58 -20.11 0.77 2.52
C ALA A 58 -19.81 2.20 3.01
N GLU A 59 -20.69 3.18 2.76
CA GLU A 59 -20.57 4.55 3.26
C GLU A 59 -20.57 4.61 4.79
N ASN A 60 -21.43 3.82 5.44
CA ASN A 60 -21.46 3.70 6.90
C ASN A 60 -20.15 3.09 7.44
N ALA A 61 -19.59 2.10 6.74
CA ALA A 61 -18.34 1.46 7.14
C ALA A 61 -17.12 2.37 7.01
N VAL A 62 -17.10 3.26 6.00
CA VAL A 62 -15.99 4.20 5.79
C VAL A 62 -16.16 5.54 6.49
N GLY A 63 -17.36 5.86 6.96
CA GLY A 63 -17.66 7.11 7.67
C GLY A 63 -17.74 8.35 6.78
N PHE A 64 -17.89 8.19 5.46
CA PHE A 64 -18.10 9.29 4.52
C PHE A 64 -18.99 8.87 3.35
N SER A 65 -19.65 9.85 2.73
CA SER A 65 -20.47 9.63 1.54
C SER A 65 -19.70 9.78 0.23
N VAL A 66 -20.14 9.07 -0.80
CA VAL A 66 -19.61 9.12 -2.16
C VAL A 66 -20.67 9.60 -3.14
N LYS A 67 -20.32 10.53 -4.02
CA LYS A 67 -21.19 10.95 -5.13
C LYS A 67 -20.92 10.08 -6.34
N LEU A 68 -21.81 9.14 -6.60
CA LEU A 68 -21.73 8.25 -7.76
C LEU A 68 -22.65 8.76 -8.89
N PRO A 69 -22.26 8.53 -10.17
CA PRO A 69 -23.17 8.75 -11.28
C PRO A 69 -24.39 7.85 -11.16
N LYS A 70 -25.58 8.37 -11.48
CA LYS A 70 -26.83 7.58 -11.48
C LYS A 70 -26.75 6.40 -12.45
N LYS A 71 -26.10 6.59 -13.59
CA LYS A 71 -25.88 5.60 -14.64
C LYS A 71 -24.62 5.96 -15.42
N ILE A 72 -23.87 4.95 -15.84
CA ILE A 72 -22.77 5.08 -16.79
C ILE A 72 -23.21 4.35 -18.06
N SER A 73 -23.21 5.03 -19.20
CA SER A 73 -23.70 4.43 -20.45
C SER A 73 -22.85 3.23 -20.84
N GLY A 74 -23.48 2.08 -21.08
CA GLY A 74 -22.80 0.83 -21.44
C GLY A 74 -22.18 0.05 -20.29
N TYR A 75 -22.22 0.55 -19.04
CA TYR A 75 -21.64 -0.14 -17.88
C TYR A 75 -22.68 -0.43 -16.81
N THR A 76 -22.57 -1.60 -16.18
CA THR A 76 -23.38 -2.02 -15.04
C THR A 76 -22.54 -2.03 -13.78
N LYS A 77 -23.11 -1.62 -12.64
CA LYS A 77 -22.45 -1.74 -11.35
C LYS A 77 -22.24 -3.22 -11.03
N ASP A 78 -21.00 -3.57 -10.68
CA ASP A 78 -20.58 -4.96 -10.48
C ASP A 78 -20.36 -5.25 -9.00
N MET A 79 -19.44 -4.53 -8.37
CA MET A 79 -18.99 -4.82 -7.00
C MET A 79 -18.78 -3.53 -6.21
N ILE A 80 -19.02 -3.60 -4.90
CA ILE A 80 -18.75 -2.52 -3.95
C ILE A 80 -17.83 -3.07 -2.88
N GLN A 81 -16.68 -2.42 -2.70
CA GLN A 81 -15.72 -2.82 -1.67
C GLN A 81 -15.32 -1.63 -0.80
N ALA A 82 -15.00 -1.91 0.45
CA ALA A 82 -14.40 -0.94 1.33
C ALA A 82 -13.34 -1.55 2.23
N VAL A 83 -12.42 -0.70 2.67
CA VAL A 83 -11.63 -0.90 3.88
C VAL A 83 -12.17 0.09 4.90
N ASP A 84 -12.73 -0.43 6.00
CA ASP A 84 -13.41 0.35 7.03
C ASP A 84 -12.57 1.55 7.49
N GLY A 85 -13.22 2.71 7.58
CA GLY A 85 -12.60 3.98 7.95
C GLY A 85 -11.54 4.55 6.97
N LEU A 86 -11.25 3.88 5.86
CA LEU A 86 -10.14 4.27 4.97
C LEU A 86 -10.60 4.61 3.54
N VAL A 87 -11.16 3.63 2.82
CA VAL A 87 -11.40 3.73 1.38
C VAL A 87 -12.63 2.95 0.95
N LEU A 88 -13.39 3.53 0.03
CA LEU A 88 -14.54 2.92 -0.65
C LEU A 88 -14.28 2.90 -2.15
N GLN A 89 -14.57 1.78 -2.80
CA GLN A 89 -14.47 1.65 -4.24
C GLN A 89 -15.69 0.92 -4.85
N VAL A 90 -16.11 1.40 -6.02
CA VAL A 90 -17.26 0.87 -6.77
C VAL A 90 -16.83 0.54 -8.18
N PHE A 91 -17.03 -0.71 -8.55
CA PHE A 91 -16.69 -1.27 -9.85
C PHE A 91 -17.91 -1.23 -10.79
N TYR A 92 -17.65 -0.88 -12.04
CA TYR A 92 -18.62 -0.92 -13.12
C TYR A 92 -18.02 -1.68 -14.30
N LYS A 93 -18.74 -2.66 -14.86
CA LYS A 93 -18.25 -3.53 -15.94
C LYS A 93 -19.07 -3.41 -17.22
N SER A 94 -18.40 -3.66 -18.35
CA SER A 94 -18.97 -3.74 -19.69
C SER A 94 -18.18 -4.77 -20.50
N GLY A 95 -18.60 -6.05 -20.44
CA GLY A 95 -17.78 -7.16 -20.93
C GLY A 95 -16.44 -7.19 -20.19
N ASP A 96 -15.34 -7.15 -20.94
CA ASP A 96 -13.97 -7.16 -20.41
C ASP A 96 -13.46 -5.76 -19.97
N LYS A 97 -14.28 -4.71 -20.11
CA LYS A 97 -13.92 -3.34 -19.72
C LYS A 97 -14.42 -3.03 -18.32
N GLU A 98 -13.63 -2.29 -17.56
CA GLU A 98 -13.95 -1.90 -16.19
C GLU A 98 -13.74 -0.39 -15.97
N ILE A 99 -14.63 0.20 -15.19
CA ILE A 99 -14.49 1.53 -14.60
C ILE A 99 -14.52 1.39 -13.09
N LEU A 100 -13.48 1.90 -12.43
CA LEU A 100 -13.39 1.95 -10.98
C LEU A 100 -13.56 3.38 -10.48
N ILE A 101 -14.55 3.61 -9.61
CA ILE A 101 -14.68 4.86 -8.86
C ILE A 101 -14.23 4.60 -7.43
N ARG A 102 -13.14 5.24 -7.00
CA ARG A 102 -12.59 5.13 -5.65
C ARG A 102 -12.61 6.47 -4.93
N LYS A 103 -12.92 6.45 -3.63
CA LYS A 103 -12.83 7.60 -2.73
C LYS A 103 -12.21 7.16 -1.41
N ALA A 104 -11.23 7.91 -0.91
CA ALA A 104 -10.61 7.68 0.39
C ALA A 104 -10.51 8.99 1.17
N LEU A 105 -10.37 8.89 2.49
CA LEU A 105 -9.92 10.00 3.32
C LEU A 105 -8.42 10.19 3.10
N VAL A 106 -8.05 11.23 2.38
CA VAL A 106 -6.63 11.53 2.13
C VAL A 106 -6.13 12.44 3.23
N SER A 107 -5.46 11.89 4.24
CA SER A 107 -4.84 12.69 5.32
C SER A 107 -3.55 13.40 4.88
N GLN A 108 -2.96 13.03 3.73
CA GLN A 108 -1.63 13.52 3.30
C GLN A 108 -1.54 13.99 1.84
N GLY A 109 -2.66 14.27 1.16
CA GLY A 109 -2.66 14.80 -0.22
C GLY A 109 -2.00 13.90 -1.30
N LYS A 110 -1.76 12.62 -1.01
CA LYS A 110 -1.18 11.67 -1.97
C LYS A 110 -2.25 11.11 -2.91
N ASP A 111 -1.84 10.78 -4.14
CA ASP A 111 -2.73 10.10 -5.09
C ASP A 111 -3.09 8.70 -4.58
N ILE A 112 -4.38 8.35 -4.70
CA ILE A 112 -4.98 7.09 -4.26
C ILE A 112 -5.52 6.28 -5.44
N SER A 113 -5.25 6.72 -6.68
CA SER A 113 -5.66 6.04 -7.92
C SER A 113 -5.21 4.59 -7.94
N GLY A 114 -4.02 4.30 -7.39
CA GLY A 114 -3.35 3.00 -7.55
C GLY A 114 -2.80 2.82 -8.97
N ASP A 115 -2.73 3.90 -9.74
CA ASP A 115 -2.10 3.94 -11.06
C ASP A 115 -0.65 4.41 -10.90
N TYR A 116 0.29 3.50 -11.18
CA TYR A 116 1.73 3.75 -11.07
C TYR A 116 2.37 4.04 -12.43
N ASN A 117 1.58 4.15 -13.50
CA ASN A 117 2.09 4.42 -14.83
C ASN A 117 2.48 5.89 -14.98
N VAL A 118 3.47 6.15 -15.84
CA VAL A 118 3.84 7.49 -16.27
C VAL A 118 3.27 7.71 -17.66
N TYR A 119 2.47 8.76 -17.83
CA TYR A 119 1.85 9.13 -19.10
C TYR A 119 2.48 10.40 -19.67
N ASP A 120 2.69 10.42 -20.98
CA ASP A 120 3.16 11.62 -21.69
C ASP A 120 2.18 12.80 -21.57
N VAL A 121 0.88 12.50 -21.37
CA VAL A 121 -0.18 13.51 -21.27
C VAL A 121 -1.06 13.23 -20.05
N THR A 122 -1.11 14.20 -19.13
CA THR A 122 -2.02 14.19 -17.98
C THR A 122 -2.93 15.41 -18.03
N LYS A 123 -4.26 15.21 -18.00
CA LYS A 123 -5.26 16.29 -17.95
C LYS A 123 -6.07 16.20 -16.66
N LYS A 124 -6.06 17.27 -15.85
CA LYS A 124 -6.95 17.42 -14.71
C LYS A 124 -8.26 18.08 -15.17
N VAL A 125 -9.39 17.48 -14.84
CA VAL A 125 -10.72 18.03 -15.13
C VAL A 125 -11.50 18.21 -13.83
N LEU A 126 -12.26 19.29 -13.74
CA LEU A 126 -13.19 19.49 -12.63
C LEU A 126 -14.41 18.59 -12.83
N ALA A 127 -14.60 17.64 -11.93
CA ALA A 127 -15.77 16.78 -11.92
C ALA A 127 -17.04 17.63 -11.66
N GLY A 128 -17.92 17.74 -12.67
CA GLY A 128 -19.17 18.51 -12.60
C GLY A 128 -19.35 19.60 -13.67
N ALA A 129 -18.30 19.94 -14.44
CA ALA A 129 -18.37 20.94 -15.51
C ALA A 129 -18.40 20.33 -16.94
N ALA A 130 -18.37 19.01 -17.06
CA ALA A 130 -18.29 18.36 -18.36
C ALA A 130 -19.68 18.18 -18.99
N ALA A 131 -20.19 19.25 -19.63
CA ALA A 131 -20.90 19.05 -20.88
C ALA A 131 -19.82 18.60 -21.90
N CYS A 132 -19.67 17.29 -22.07
CA CYS A 132 -18.86 16.74 -23.16
C CYS A 132 -19.54 17.12 -24.47
N CYS A 133 -19.25 18.31 -24.97
CA CYS A 133 -19.56 18.72 -26.33
C CYS A 133 -18.51 18.05 -27.23
N GLY A 134 -18.92 16.98 -27.88
CA GLY A 134 -18.20 16.37 -29.00
C GLY A 134 -19.21 16.22 -30.12
N ARG A 135 -19.08 17.09 -31.13
CA ARG A 135 -19.81 17.03 -32.39
C ARG A 135 -19.06 16.12 -33.35
#